data_AF-A0A818BVH3-F1
#
_entry.id   AF-A0A818BVH3-F1
#
_cell.length_a   1.000
_cell.length_b   1.000
_cell.length_c   1.000
_cell.angle_alpha   90.00
_cell.angle_beta   90.00
_cell.angle_gamma   90.00
#
_symmetry.space_group_name_H-M   'P 1'
#
loop_
_entity.id
_entity.type
_entity.pdbx_description
1 polymer ?
#
loop_
_entity_poly.entity_id
_entity_poly.type
_entity_poly.pdbx_seq_one_letter_code
_entity_poly.pdbx_strand_id
1 'polypeptide(L)'
;MSSILNIWIKKYGLSNLSCFMEKIIIPVDSLSITSLNCLNFWKSKDYRFFLLFISFPLILAYGTDEVIDHFMLYFVSIRVLHFYESIQDVMIVKPLLDKYREDISHIYGDEKLQLYSLHAHKYLIEQVLSHGALFAHGCFGDESFLGTLKRSRRGNRRIPYQILKSYLLRDCILNDEHPKTTVNSIFLDEKISDNSYLNLNVHQNYFIPFQKLFQLQFNEKIDENFSVYCRYQRGMVKFSSLLYNRISSQLTNIVSFKNALCPVNKKKCFAIIIWYFEYENITYAFIKSLQCINKVLRTTRTDQLGNIAHSFLNRFFSVMDIDMFDLSIIRVQQILHHCVVIPFRDACLFSEILCTYEHD
;
A
#
# COMPACT_ATOMS: atom_id res chain seq x y z
N MET A 1 12.98 -12.32 -9.12
CA MET A 1 13.20 -11.11 -8.28
C MET A 1 14.33 -11.28 -7.27
N SER A 2 14.35 -12.35 -6.46
CA SER A 2 15.45 -12.65 -5.52
C SER A 2 16.85 -12.58 -6.18
N SER A 3 16.99 -13.10 -7.39
CA SER A 3 18.23 -13.01 -8.19
C SER A 3 18.67 -11.58 -8.51
N ILE A 4 17.74 -10.72 -8.93
CA ILE A 4 18.01 -9.31 -9.26
C ILE A 4 18.35 -8.52 -7.99
N LEU A 5 17.64 -8.78 -6.89
CA LEU A 5 17.90 -8.13 -5.61
C LEU A 5 19.29 -8.50 -5.06
N ASN A 6 19.70 -9.77 -5.20
CA ASN A 6 21.06 -10.21 -4.84
C ASN A 6 22.14 -9.53 -5.68
N ILE A 7 21.89 -9.26 -6.96
CA ILE A 7 22.80 -8.48 -7.82
C ILE A 7 22.96 -7.07 -7.24
N TRP A 8 21.87 -6.43 -6.86
CA TRP A 8 21.91 -5.07 -6.32
C TRP A 8 22.58 -5.02 -4.95
N ILE A 9 22.30 -5.96 -4.06
CA ILE A 9 22.96 -6.03 -2.74
C ILE A 9 24.47 -6.18 -2.91
N LYS A 10 24.91 -7.04 -3.83
CA LYS A 10 26.33 -7.22 -4.12
C LYS A 10 26.96 -5.94 -4.70
N LYS A 11 26.22 -5.16 -5.48
CA LYS A 11 26.70 -3.93 -6.14
C LYS A 11 26.69 -2.69 -5.23
N TYR A 12 25.72 -2.56 -4.32
CA TYR A 12 25.47 -1.34 -3.55
C TYR A 12 25.71 -1.46 -2.03
N GLY A 13 25.93 -2.68 -1.53
CA GLY A 13 26.25 -2.95 -0.13
C GLY A 13 25.02 -3.06 0.77
N LEU A 14 24.92 -4.15 1.53
CA LEU A 14 23.76 -4.50 2.36
C LEU A 14 23.50 -3.49 3.49
N SER A 15 24.55 -2.91 4.09
CA SER A 15 24.45 -1.98 5.23
C SER A 15 23.72 -0.69 4.87
N ASN A 16 24.05 -0.09 3.73
CA ASN A 16 23.41 1.15 3.25
C ASN A 16 21.93 0.93 2.96
N LEU A 17 21.60 -0.20 2.33
CA LEU A 17 20.24 -0.54 1.99
C LEU A 17 19.41 -0.82 3.27
N SER A 18 19.98 -1.52 4.26
CA SER A 18 19.30 -1.77 5.54
C SER A 18 19.01 -0.47 6.29
N CYS A 19 19.95 0.48 6.33
CA CYS A 19 19.72 1.79 6.95
C CYS A 19 18.63 2.61 6.24
N PHE A 20 18.53 2.51 4.91
CA PHE A 20 17.45 3.15 4.16
C PHE A 20 16.09 2.55 4.52
N MET A 21 16.00 1.21 4.59
CA MET A 21 14.76 0.49 4.92
C MET A 21 14.22 0.86 6.31
N GLU A 22 15.09 1.06 7.29
CA GLU A 22 14.70 1.45 8.67
C GLU A 22 14.01 2.81 8.74
N LYS A 23 14.25 3.69 7.75
CA LYS A 23 13.64 5.01 7.69
C LYS A 23 12.30 5.04 6.94
N ILE A 24 11.90 3.92 6.31
CA ILE A 24 10.64 3.84 5.57
C ILE A 24 9.50 3.62 6.57
N ILE A 25 8.46 4.44 6.46
CA ILE A 25 7.24 4.27 7.25
C ILE A 25 6.27 3.42 6.42
N ILE A 26 6.00 2.23 6.93
CA ILE A 26 5.09 1.25 6.33
C ILE A 26 3.88 1.08 7.26
N PRO A 27 2.63 1.18 6.75
CA PRO A 27 1.45 0.91 7.55
C PRO A 27 1.49 -0.51 8.12
N VAL A 28 1.19 -0.67 9.41
CA VAL A 28 1.43 -1.91 10.16
C VAL A 28 0.65 -3.10 9.59
N ASP A 29 -0.57 -2.85 9.13
CA ASP A 29 -1.41 -3.91 8.55
C ASP A 29 -0.84 -4.41 7.20
N SER A 30 0.07 -3.63 6.59
CA SER A 30 0.73 -3.92 5.31
C SER A 30 2.19 -4.32 5.47
N LEU A 31 2.45 -5.39 6.22
CA LEU A 31 3.72 -6.13 6.33
C LEU A 31 4.72 -5.68 7.41
N SER A 32 5.31 -6.68 8.06
CA SER A 32 6.60 -6.57 8.72
C SER A 32 7.70 -6.88 7.70
N ILE A 33 8.10 -5.93 6.87
CA ILE A 33 9.33 -6.15 6.10
C ILE A 33 10.48 -6.18 7.09
N THR A 34 10.94 -7.38 7.37
CA THR A 34 12.18 -7.62 8.11
C THR A 34 13.35 -7.03 7.33
N SER A 35 14.35 -6.51 8.04
CA SER A 35 15.61 -6.00 7.49
C SER A 35 16.12 -6.82 6.30
N LEU A 36 16.80 -6.18 5.35
CA LEU A 36 17.44 -6.87 4.22
C LEU A 36 18.46 -7.93 4.67
N ASN A 37 18.91 -7.90 5.92
CA ASN A 37 19.73 -8.96 6.52
C ASN A 37 18.98 -10.32 6.61
N CYS A 38 17.65 -10.31 6.53
CA CYS A 38 16.79 -11.50 6.64
C CYS A 38 16.14 -11.89 5.31
N LEU A 39 16.75 -11.56 4.16
CA LEU A 39 16.19 -11.86 2.83
C LEU A 39 15.83 -13.33 2.61
N ASN A 40 16.57 -14.26 3.22
CA ASN A 40 16.28 -15.69 3.11
C ASN A 40 14.96 -16.09 3.80
N PHE A 41 14.44 -15.22 4.67
CA PHE A 41 13.17 -15.41 5.39
C PHE A 41 12.03 -14.61 4.79
N TRP A 42 12.29 -13.79 3.77
CA TRP A 42 11.24 -13.05 3.08
C TRP A 42 10.28 -14.00 2.38
N LYS A 43 8.99 -13.75 2.58
CA LYS A 43 7.91 -14.42 1.88
C LYS A 43 7.58 -13.69 0.58
N SER A 44 6.74 -14.30 -0.25
CA SER A 44 6.29 -13.72 -1.52
C SER A 44 5.72 -12.30 -1.36
N LYS A 45 4.94 -12.04 -0.29
CA LYS A 45 4.42 -10.70 -0.02
C LYS A 45 5.51 -9.66 0.25
N ASP A 46 6.60 -10.03 0.91
CA ASP A 46 7.69 -9.11 1.28
C ASP A 46 8.43 -8.68 0.02
N TYR A 47 8.74 -9.64 -0.87
CA TYR A 47 9.33 -9.35 -2.17
C TYR A 47 8.42 -8.49 -3.05
N ARG A 48 7.10 -8.76 -3.04
CA ARG A 48 6.13 -7.98 -3.80
C ARG A 48 6.05 -6.55 -3.29
N PHE A 49 5.90 -6.34 -1.98
CA PHE A 49 5.84 -5.00 -1.43
C PHE A 49 7.14 -4.24 -1.67
N PHE A 50 8.28 -4.90 -1.46
CA PHE A 50 9.57 -4.33 -1.79
C PHE A 50 9.61 -3.91 -3.27
N LEU A 51 9.17 -4.74 -4.21
CA LEU A 51 9.12 -4.37 -5.63
C LEU A 51 8.27 -3.15 -5.87
N LEU A 52 7.02 -3.18 -5.43
CA LEU A 52 6.01 -2.22 -5.83
C LEU A 52 6.22 -0.84 -5.18
N PHE A 53 6.78 -0.81 -3.98
CA PHE A 53 6.86 0.42 -3.19
C PHE A 53 8.29 0.91 -2.94
N ILE A 54 9.22 0.00 -2.62
CA ILE A 54 10.52 0.39 -2.06
C ILE A 54 11.65 0.38 -3.11
N SER A 55 11.63 -0.60 -4.02
CA SER A 55 12.78 -0.93 -4.86
C SER A 55 13.24 0.23 -5.74
N PHE A 56 12.30 0.98 -6.32
CA PHE A 56 12.64 2.11 -7.19
C PHE A 56 13.20 3.31 -6.43
N PRO A 57 12.57 3.83 -5.36
CA PRO A 57 13.18 4.86 -4.52
C PRO A 57 14.58 4.49 -4.00
N LEU A 58 14.77 3.23 -3.61
CA LEU A 58 16.07 2.71 -3.17
C LEU A 58 17.11 2.78 -4.29
N ILE A 59 16.76 2.33 -5.49
CA ILE A 59 17.66 2.39 -6.66
C ILE A 59 17.91 3.83 -7.09
N LEU A 60 16.92 4.70 -7.01
CA LEU A 60 17.09 6.11 -7.32
C LEU A 60 18.06 6.81 -6.35
N ALA A 61 18.16 6.32 -5.11
CA ALA A 61 19.06 6.87 -4.10
C ALA A 61 20.52 6.39 -4.24
N TYR A 62 20.76 5.15 -4.69
CA TYR A 62 22.08 4.51 -4.65
C TYR A 62 22.57 3.96 -6.01
N GLY A 63 21.71 3.91 -7.01
CA GLY A 63 22.00 3.35 -8.33
C GLY A 63 22.85 4.28 -9.20
N THR A 64 23.45 3.70 -10.25
CA THR A 64 24.04 4.49 -11.34
C THR A 64 22.94 4.89 -12.31
N ASP A 65 23.11 6.00 -13.03
CA ASP A 65 22.13 6.51 -14.01
C ASP A 65 21.63 5.43 -14.98
N GLU A 66 22.56 4.64 -15.54
CA GLU A 66 22.26 3.52 -16.43
C GLU A 66 21.37 2.44 -15.76
N VAL A 67 21.64 2.09 -14.50
CA VAL A 67 20.84 1.10 -13.76
C VAL A 67 19.48 1.67 -13.37
N ILE A 68 19.43 2.95 -12.98
CA ILE A 68 18.19 3.64 -12.61
C ILE A 68 17.26 3.69 -13.83
N ASP A 69 17.77 4.16 -14.96
CA ASP A 69 17.01 4.30 -16.20
C ASP A 69 16.48 2.96 -16.70
N HIS A 70 17.32 1.93 -16.68
CA HIS A 70 16.92 0.59 -17.10
C HIS A 70 15.91 -0.04 -16.11
N PHE A 71 16.16 0.08 -14.80
CA PHE A 71 15.26 -0.49 -13.80
C PHE A 71 13.89 0.20 -13.78
N MET A 72 13.83 1.50 -14.05
CA MET A 72 12.60 2.26 -14.17
C MET A 72 11.61 1.59 -15.14
N LEU A 73 12.10 1.12 -16.29
CA LEU A 73 11.27 0.47 -17.31
C LEU A 73 10.56 -0.76 -16.74
N TYR A 74 11.31 -1.61 -16.03
CA TYR A 74 10.77 -2.80 -15.37
C TYR A 74 9.79 -2.44 -14.25
N PHE A 75 10.22 -1.56 -13.34
CA PHE A 75 9.43 -1.15 -12.19
C PHE A 75 8.07 -0.59 -12.62
N VAL A 76 8.07 0.34 -13.59
CA VAL A 76 6.84 0.93 -14.11
C VAL A 76 5.97 -0.14 -14.75
N SER A 77 6.54 -1.01 -15.59
CA SER A 77 5.79 -2.07 -16.25
C SER A 77 5.09 -2.98 -15.24
N ILE A 78 5.83 -3.54 -14.28
CA ILE A 78 5.25 -4.44 -13.28
C ILE A 78 4.20 -3.73 -12.44
N ARG A 79 4.47 -2.49 -12.00
CA ARG A 79 3.53 -1.75 -11.15
C ARG A 79 2.24 -1.38 -11.89
N VAL A 80 2.33 -1.04 -13.18
CA VAL A 80 1.13 -0.86 -14.04
C VAL A 80 0.39 -2.18 -14.18
N LEU A 81 1.05 -3.27 -14.56
CA LEU A 81 0.40 -4.58 -14.73
C LEU A 81 -0.27 -5.10 -13.44
N HIS A 82 0.23 -4.66 -12.29
CA HIS A 82 -0.34 -4.97 -10.99
C HIS A 82 -1.56 -4.12 -10.63
N PHE A 83 -1.66 -2.87 -11.10
CA PHE A 83 -2.70 -1.93 -10.67
C PHE A 83 -3.28 -1.05 -11.80
N TYR A 84 -3.34 -1.56 -13.02
CA TYR A 84 -3.75 -0.75 -14.18
C TYR A 84 -5.17 -0.18 -13.99
N GLU A 85 -5.38 1.06 -14.44
CA GLU A 85 -6.72 1.67 -14.41
C GLU A 85 -7.48 1.40 -15.72
N SER A 86 -6.75 1.12 -16.81
CA SER A 86 -7.34 0.85 -18.12
C SER A 86 -6.49 -0.17 -18.89
N ILE A 87 -7.12 -0.85 -19.86
CA ILE A 87 -6.41 -1.73 -20.80
C ILE A 87 -5.37 -0.93 -21.61
N GLN A 88 -5.63 0.36 -21.84
CA GLN A 88 -4.68 1.23 -22.52
C GLN A 88 -3.36 1.37 -21.73
N ASP A 89 -3.42 1.43 -20.39
CA ASP A 89 -2.22 1.46 -19.54
C ASP A 89 -1.36 0.21 -19.79
N VAL A 90 -1.99 -0.97 -19.87
CA VAL A 90 -1.34 -2.26 -20.12
C VAL A 90 -0.61 -2.26 -21.47
N MET A 91 -1.26 -1.74 -22.52
CA MET A 91 -0.67 -1.66 -23.85
C MET A 91 0.47 -0.64 -23.93
N ILE A 92 0.37 0.48 -23.20
CA ILE A 92 1.40 1.52 -23.16
C ILE A 92 2.69 1.01 -22.51
N VAL A 93 2.62 0.13 -21.51
CA VAL A 93 3.81 -0.37 -20.82
C VAL A 93 4.50 -1.55 -21.50
N LYS A 94 3.84 -2.20 -22.47
CA LYS A 94 4.45 -3.29 -23.27
C LYS A 94 5.86 -2.94 -23.82
N PRO A 95 6.07 -1.82 -24.53
CA PRO A 95 7.39 -1.48 -25.06
C PRO A 95 8.43 -1.19 -23.96
N LEU A 96 8.01 -0.75 -22.76
CA LEU A 96 8.93 -0.59 -21.64
C LEU A 96 9.47 -1.95 -21.17
N LEU A 97 8.59 -2.94 -21.03
CA LEU A 97 8.96 -4.28 -20.59
C LEU A 97 9.80 -5.01 -21.65
N ASP A 98 9.48 -4.84 -22.92
CA ASP A 98 10.27 -5.40 -24.03
C ASP A 98 11.68 -4.80 -24.05
N LYS A 99 11.79 -3.46 -23.93
CA LYS A 99 13.10 -2.80 -23.89
C LYS A 99 13.94 -3.21 -22.68
N TYR A 100 13.31 -3.35 -21.51
CA TYR A 100 13.99 -3.90 -20.32
C TYR A 100 14.56 -5.30 -20.59
N ARG A 101 13.81 -6.17 -21.29
CA ARG A 101 14.28 -7.53 -21.59
C ARG A 101 15.42 -7.56 -22.59
N GLU A 102 15.41 -6.65 -23.56
CA GLU A 102 16.48 -6.51 -24.57
C GLU A 102 17.80 -6.05 -23.95
N ASP A 103 17.74 -5.08 -23.05
CA ASP A 103 18.95 -4.41 -22.53
C ASP A 103 19.53 -5.11 -21.29
N ILE A 104 18.80 -6.02 -20.64
CA ILE A 104 19.19 -6.60 -19.34
C ILE A 104 20.58 -7.27 -19.34
N SER A 105 20.96 -7.90 -20.45
CA SER A 105 22.28 -8.55 -20.64
C SER A 105 23.41 -7.55 -20.56
N HIS A 106 23.26 -6.45 -21.29
CA HIS A 106 24.24 -5.37 -21.37
C HIS A 106 24.42 -4.69 -20.01
N ILE A 107 23.33 -4.42 -19.30
CA ILE A 107 23.34 -3.63 -18.06
C ILE A 107 23.82 -4.45 -16.84
N TYR A 108 23.48 -5.74 -16.77
CA TYR A 108 23.75 -6.57 -15.59
C TYR A 108 24.68 -7.77 -15.83
N GLY A 109 25.09 -8.02 -17.07
CA GLY A 109 26.01 -9.09 -17.48
C GLY A 109 25.33 -10.39 -17.93
N ASP A 110 26.02 -11.14 -18.79
CA ASP A 110 25.48 -12.30 -19.51
C ASP A 110 25.24 -13.55 -18.66
N GLU A 111 25.99 -13.73 -17.57
CA GLU A 111 25.97 -14.95 -16.74
C GLU A 111 24.61 -15.20 -16.04
N LYS A 112 23.65 -14.26 -16.13
CA LYS A 112 22.41 -14.28 -15.35
C LYS A 112 21.14 -14.20 -16.21
N LEU A 113 21.27 -14.26 -17.54
CA LEU A 113 20.19 -14.19 -18.53
C LEU A 113 19.32 -15.45 -18.62
N GLN A 114 19.76 -16.57 -18.05
CA GLN A 114 19.05 -17.86 -18.12
C GLN A 114 18.00 -18.05 -17.00
N LEU A 115 17.53 -16.96 -16.41
CA LEU A 115 16.49 -17.06 -15.40
C LEU A 115 15.15 -17.28 -16.09
N TYR A 116 14.53 -18.43 -15.83
CA TYR A 116 13.15 -18.76 -16.21
C TYR A 116 12.18 -17.58 -16.03
N SER A 117 12.38 -16.76 -14.99
CA SER A 117 11.59 -15.56 -14.77
C SER A 117 11.60 -14.60 -15.96
N LEU A 118 12.77 -14.30 -16.57
CA LEU A 118 12.88 -13.36 -17.70
C LEU A 118 12.16 -13.87 -18.96
N HIS A 119 12.14 -15.20 -19.14
CA HIS A 119 11.33 -15.81 -20.18
C HIS A 119 9.84 -15.66 -19.88
N ALA A 120 9.43 -15.90 -18.63
CA ALA A 120 8.04 -15.71 -18.20
C ALA A 120 7.57 -14.25 -18.36
N HIS A 121 8.46 -13.26 -18.17
CA HIS A 121 8.15 -11.83 -18.39
C HIS A 121 7.65 -11.53 -19.81
N LYS A 122 8.03 -12.32 -20.82
CA LYS A 122 7.55 -12.18 -22.20
C LYS A 122 6.03 -12.26 -22.31
N TYR A 123 5.41 -13.11 -21.50
CA TYR A 123 3.98 -13.41 -21.59
C TYR A 123 3.14 -12.61 -20.60
N LEU A 124 3.73 -11.76 -19.74
CA LEU A 124 2.99 -11.05 -18.71
C LEU A 124 1.90 -10.14 -19.26
N ILE A 125 2.15 -9.47 -20.39
CA ILE A 125 1.14 -8.62 -21.03
C ILE A 125 -0.07 -9.46 -21.45
N GLU A 126 0.17 -10.57 -22.14
CA GLU A 126 -0.88 -11.48 -22.61
C GLU A 126 -1.63 -12.12 -21.45
N GLN A 127 -0.92 -12.52 -20.39
CA GLN A 127 -1.52 -13.05 -19.17
C GLN A 127 -2.42 -12.01 -18.50
N VAL A 128 -1.98 -10.75 -18.41
CA VAL A 128 -2.78 -9.70 -17.78
C VAL A 128 -4.03 -9.37 -18.60
N LEU A 129 -3.91 -9.36 -19.92
CA LEU A 129 -5.05 -9.17 -20.82
C LEU A 129 -6.05 -10.34 -20.75
N SER A 130 -5.57 -11.56 -20.50
CA SER A 130 -6.40 -12.77 -20.47
C SER A 130 -7.00 -13.08 -19.10
N HIS A 131 -6.29 -12.75 -18.02
CA HIS A 131 -6.61 -13.22 -16.66
C HIS A 131 -6.82 -12.08 -15.64
N GLY A 132 -6.60 -10.82 -16.03
CA GLY A 132 -6.75 -9.66 -15.16
C GLY A 132 -5.43 -9.16 -14.58
N ALA A 133 -5.49 -8.30 -13.58
CA ALA A 133 -4.28 -7.70 -13.01
C ALA A 133 -3.43 -8.71 -12.22
N LEU A 134 -2.12 -8.48 -12.17
CA LEU A 134 -1.19 -9.40 -11.50
C LEU A 134 -1.50 -9.64 -10.02
N PHE A 135 -2.15 -8.68 -9.34
CA PHE A 135 -2.60 -8.84 -7.95
C PHE A 135 -3.58 -10.01 -7.77
N ALA A 136 -4.35 -10.34 -8.82
CA ALA A 136 -5.36 -11.39 -8.82
C ALA A 136 -4.82 -12.75 -9.26
N HIS A 137 -3.57 -12.85 -9.73
CA HIS A 137 -2.99 -14.10 -10.25
C HIS A 137 -2.49 -15.06 -9.16
N GLY A 138 -2.52 -14.66 -7.88
CA GLY A 138 -1.98 -15.45 -6.79
C GLY A 138 -2.85 -16.66 -6.43
N CYS A 139 -2.23 -17.80 -6.13
CA CYS A 139 -2.92 -19.01 -5.66
C CYS A 139 -3.25 -19.00 -4.15
N PHE A 140 -3.06 -17.87 -3.47
CA PHE A 140 -3.21 -17.79 -2.01
C PHE A 140 -4.63 -18.10 -1.52
N GLY A 141 -5.65 -17.74 -2.31
CA GLY A 141 -7.03 -18.12 -2.02
C GLY A 141 -7.20 -19.64 -2.02
N ASP A 142 -6.65 -20.31 -3.02
CA ASP A 142 -6.66 -21.77 -3.16
C ASP A 142 -5.85 -22.44 -2.05
N GLU A 143 -4.64 -21.93 -1.74
CA GLU A 143 -3.81 -22.44 -0.66
C GLU A 143 -4.48 -22.31 0.71
N SER A 144 -5.13 -21.17 0.97
CA SER A 144 -5.90 -20.92 2.19
C SER A 144 -7.09 -21.87 2.32
N PHE A 145 -7.78 -22.11 1.21
CA PHE A 145 -8.88 -23.07 1.13
C PHE A 145 -8.38 -24.50 1.37
N LEU A 146 -7.32 -24.92 0.68
CA LEU A 146 -6.68 -26.22 0.86
C LEU A 146 -6.16 -26.41 2.29
N GLY A 147 -5.57 -25.39 2.90
CA GLY A 147 -5.14 -25.39 4.29
C GLY A 147 -6.31 -25.57 5.26
N THR A 148 -7.46 -24.97 4.95
CA THR A 148 -8.72 -25.15 5.69
C THR A 148 -9.27 -26.57 5.54
N LEU A 149 -9.26 -27.12 4.33
CA LEU A 149 -9.65 -28.51 4.07
C LEU A 149 -8.73 -29.49 4.81
N LYS A 150 -7.42 -29.25 4.81
CA LYS A 150 -6.42 -30.07 5.52
C LYS A 150 -6.68 -30.10 7.02
N ARG A 151 -6.99 -28.94 7.64
CA ARG A 151 -7.36 -28.83 9.06
C ARG A 151 -8.70 -29.51 9.40
N SER A 152 -9.57 -29.69 8.40
CA SER A 152 -10.87 -30.37 8.56
C SER A 152 -10.74 -31.89 8.68
N ARG A 153 -9.54 -32.44 8.49
CA ARG A 153 -9.22 -33.86 8.63
C ARG A 153 -8.52 -34.10 9.97
N ARG A 154 -9.09 -34.97 10.81
CA ARG A 154 -8.54 -35.36 12.12
C ARG A 154 -7.85 -36.73 12.14
N GLY A 155 -7.94 -37.49 11.04
CA GLY A 155 -7.28 -38.80 10.92
C GLY A 155 -7.23 -39.35 9.49
N ASN A 156 -6.63 -40.52 9.28
CA ASN A 156 -6.35 -41.09 7.94
C ASN A 156 -7.50 -41.91 7.33
N ARG A 157 -8.60 -42.15 8.05
CA ARG A 157 -9.72 -42.98 7.57
C ARG A 157 -10.92 -42.14 7.18
N ARG A 158 -11.58 -42.47 6.06
CA ARG A 158 -12.82 -41.78 5.58
C ARG A 158 -12.65 -40.26 5.49
N ILE A 159 -11.54 -39.81 4.89
CA ILE A 159 -11.17 -38.39 4.78
C ILE A 159 -12.29 -37.53 4.17
N PRO A 160 -12.95 -37.93 3.07
CA PRO A 160 -14.04 -37.13 2.48
C PRO A 160 -15.18 -36.88 3.47
N TYR A 161 -15.57 -37.89 4.25
CA TYR A 161 -16.62 -37.77 5.26
C TYR A 161 -16.24 -36.81 6.39
N GLN A 162 -14.98 -36.81 6.83
CA GLN A 162 -14.50 -35.89 7.87
C GLN A 162 -14.54 -34.42 7.41
N ILE A 163 -14.13 -34.18 6.17
CA ILE A 163 -14.17 -32.85 5.55
C ILE A 163 -15.62 -32.39 5.43
N LEU A 164 -16.49 -33.23 4.84
CA LEU A 164 -17.91 -32.92 4.67
C LEU A 164 -18.60 -32.64 6.02
N LYS A 165 -18.39 -33.49 7.02
CA LYS A 165 -18.95 -33.29 8.37
C LYS A 165 -18.48 -31.96 8.99
N SER A 166 -17.19 -31.63 8.85
CA SER A 166 -16.63 -30.38 9.39
C SER A 166 -17.11 -29.13 8.66
N TYR A 167 -17.39 -29.25 7.36
CA TYR A 167 -17.98 -28.18 6.56
C TYR A 167 -19.43 -27.95 6.98
N LEU A 168 -20.26 -29.00 7.02
CA LEU A 168 -21.66 -28.93 7.43
C LEU A 168 -21.83 -28.39 8.86
N LEU A 169 -20.98 -28.80 9.80
CA LEU A 169 -21.00 -28.25 11.17
C LEU A 169 -20.67 -26.76 11.21
N ARG A 170 -19.72 -26.29 10.40
CA ARG A 170 -19.41 -24.85 10.30
C ARG A 170 -20.57 -24.08 9.70
N ASP A 171 -21.19 -24.61 8.66
CA ASP A 171 -22.35 -23.98 8.01
C ASP A 171 -23.54 -23.88 8.97
N CYS A 172 -23.81 -24.94 9.75
CA CYS A 172 -24.85 -24.90 10.78
C CYS A 172 -24.58 -23.85 11.88
N ILE A 173 -23.35 -23.78 12.39
CA ILE A 173 -22.97 -22.79 13.44
C ILE A 173 -23.07 -21.35 12.91
N LEU A 174 -22.60 -21.12 11.67
CA LEU A 174 -22.68 -19.79 11.05
C LEU A 174 -24.11 -19.33 10.78
N ASN A 175 -25.02 -20.28 10.55
CA ASN A 175 -26.45 -19.99 10.36
C ASN A 175 -27.20 -19.70 11.67
N ASP A 176 -26.70 -20.17 12.83
CA ASP A 176 -27.34 -19.98 14.14
C ASP A 176 -26.79 -18.76 14.93
N GLU A 177 -25.52 -18.34 14.72
CA GLU A 177 -24.88 -17.31 15.56
C GLU A 177 -24.66 -15.94 14.90
N HIS A 178 -24.93 -15.77 13.60
CA HIS A 178 -24.66 -14.51 12.91
C HIS A 178 -25.88 -13.96 12.15
N PRO A 179 -26.22 -12.66 12.29
CA PRO A 179 -27.15 -12.03 11.36
C PRO A 179 -26.55 -12.19 9.96
N LYS A 180 -27.39 -12.52 8.97
CA LYS A 180 -27.01 -12.73 7.57
C LYS A 180 -26.21 -11.53 7.04
N THR A 181 -24.90 -11.51 7.27
CA THR A 181 -23.99 -10.54 6.69
C THR A 181 -23.89 -10.91 5.23
N THR A 182 -24.63 -10.18 4.40
CA THR A 182 -24.48 -10.29 2.94
C THR A 182 -23.02 -10.05 2.57
N VAL A 183 -22.51 -10.69 1.52
CA VAL A 183 -21.12 -10.50 1.05
C VAL A 183 -20.76 -9.01 0.91
N ASN A 184 -21.74 -8.17 0.56
CA ASN A 184 -21.60 -6.71 0.48
C ASN A 184 -21.28 -6.03 1.82
N SER A 185 -21.84 -6.48 2.95
CA SER A 185 -21.61 -5.85 4.26
C SER A 185 -20.17 -6.05 4.74
N ILE A 186 -19.52 -7.16 4.40
CA ILE A 186 -18.11 -7.43 4.75
C ILE A 186 -17.16 -6.38 4.13
N PHE A 187 -17.51 -5.85 2.96
CA PHE A 187 -16.71 -4.85 2.25
C PHE A 187 -17.14 -3.40 2.50
N LEU A 188 -18.38 -3.19 2.95
CA LEU A 188 -18.98 -1.85 3.05
C LEU A 188 -19.29 -1.40 4.48
N ASP A 189 -19.27 -2.30 5.47
CA ASP A 189 -19.58 -1.92 6.86
C ASP A 189 -18.58 -0.89 7.38
N GLU A 190 -19.11 0.23 7.86
CA GLU A 190 -18.33 1.29 8.49
C GLU A 190 -18.50 1.22 10.00
N LYS A 191 -17.38 1.21 10.74
CA LYS A 191 -17.39 1.17 12.21
C LYS A 191 -16.33 2.09 12.77
N ILE A 192 -16.73 2.98 13.68
CA ILE A 192 -15.79 3.72 14.52
C ILE A 192 -15.57 2.92 15.79
N SER A 193 -14.33 2.85 16.28
CA SER A 193 -14.07 2.15 17.53
C SER A 193 -12.87 2.72 18.28
N ASP A 194 -12.91 2.44 19.59
CA ASP A 194 -11.76 2.29 20.48
C ASP A 194 -11.14 3.57 21.06
N ASN A 195 -11.38 3.77 22.35
CA ASN A 195 -10.71 4.76 23.21
C ASN A 195 -9.85 4.08 24.29
N SER A 196 -9.54 2.78 24.16
CA SER A 196 -8.79 2.05 25.20
C SER A 196 -7.29 2.42 25.24
N TYR A 197 -6.75 2.98 24.15
CA TYR A 197 -5.34 3.37 24.05
C TYR A 197 -5.22 4.81 23.53
N LEU A 198 -5.61 5.79 24.35
CA LEU A 198 -5.53 7.21 24.02
C LEU A 198 -4.14 7.79 24.29
N ASN A 199 -3.59 8.52 23.31
CA ASN A 199 -2.45 9.39 23.52
C ASN A 199 -2.92 10.78 24.00
N LEU A 200 -2.90 11.00 25.30
CA LEU A 200 -3.36 12.27 25.90
C LEU A 200 -2.57 13.49 25.40
N ASN A 201 -1.29 13.33 25.08
CA ASN A 201 -0.47 14.44 24.55
C ASN A 201 -0.97 14.89 23.18
N VAL A 202 -1.38 13.94 22.33
CA VAL A 202 -1.98 14.26 21.02
C VAL A 202 -3.30 15.00 21.24
N HIS A 203 -4.14 14.52 22.14
CA HIS A 203 -5.38 15.24 22.48
C HIS A 203 -5.11 16.69 22.91
N GLN A 204 -4.24 16.88 23.91
CA GLN A 204 -3.90 18.21 24.46
C GLN A 204 -3.35 19.17 23.40
N ASN A 205 -2.44 18.69 22.55
CA ASN A 205 -1.77 19.53 21.54
C ASN A 205 -2.72 19.99 20.41
N TYR A 206 -3.71 19.17 20.07
CA TYR A 206 -4.55 19.39 18.89
C TYR A 206 -5.98 19.83 19.21
N PHE A 207 -6.43 19.77 20.47
CA PHE A 207 -7.81 20.07 20.84
C PHE A 207 -8.21 21.54 20.60
N ILE A 208 -7.34 22.51 20.95
CA ILE A 208 -7.64 23.93 20.72
C ILE A 208 -7.72 24.25 19.21
N PRO A 209 -6.76 23.84 18.36
CA PRO A 209 -6.91 23.98 16.91
C PRO A 209 -8.17 23.31 16.37
N PHE A 210 -8.51 22.11 16.87
CA PHE A 210 -9.70 21.39 16.47
C PHE A 210 -10.99 22.15 16.81
N GLN A 211 -11.13 22.67 18.03
CA GLN A 211 -12.29 23.47 18.45
C GLN A 211 -12.52 24.68 17.53
N LYS A 212 -11.45 25.39 17.16
CA LYS A 212 -11.53 26.53 16.24
C LYS A 212 -12.03 26.10 14.86
N LEU A 213 -11.47 25.02 14.31
CA LEU A 213 -11.89 24.51 13.00
C LEU A 213 -13.31 23.95 13.00
N PHE A 214 -13.70 23.25 14.07
CA PHE A 214 -15.05 22.76 14.25
C PHE A 214 -16.05 23.91 14.26
N GLN A 215 -15.77 24.97 15.02
CA GLN A 215 -16.63 26.17 15.04
C GLN A 215 -16.68 26.87 13.68
N LEU A 216 -15.57 26.98 12.96
CA LEU A 216 -15.57 27.58 11.62
C LEU A 216 -16.38 26.76 10.61
N GLN A 217 -16.33 25.43 10.69
CA GLN A 217 -16.94 24.55 9.71
C GLN A 217 -18.42 24.26 9.98
N PHE A 218 -18.80 24.11 11.25
CA PHE A 218 -20.17 23.73 11.66
C PHE A 218 -20.94 24.89 12.31
N ASN A 219 -20.29 26.04 12.56
CA ASN A 219 -20.86 27.19 13.26
C ASN A 219 -21.38 26.86 14.68
N GLU A 220 -20.78 25.85 15.33
CA GLU A 220 -21.14 25.38 16.67
C GLU A 220 -19.92 25.23 17.58
N LYS A 221 -20.15 25.21 18.89
CA LYS A 221 -19.10 24.91 19.87
C LYS A 221 -19.16 23.44 20.27
N ILE A 222 -17.98 22.90 20.58
CA ILE A 222 -17.85 21.54 21.08
C ILE A 222 -18.41 21.48 22.51
N ASP A 223 -19.36 20.57 22.74
CA ASP A 223 -19.92 20.24 24.06
C ASP A 223 -18.95 19.36 24.88
N GLU A 224 -19.14 19.33 26.20
CA GLU A 224 -18.38 18.47 27.12
C GLU A 224 -18.53 16.98 26.82
N ASN A 225 -19.64 16.57 26.20
CA ASN A 225 -19.92 15.18 25.84
C ASN A 225 -19.34 14.76 24.47
N PHE A 226 -18.55 15.63 23.84
CA PHE A 226 -18.03 15.35 22.51
C PHE A 226 -17.06 14.18 22.51
N SER A 227 -17.42 13.12 21.79
CA SER A 227 -16.63 11.90 21.70
C SER A 227 -15.69 11.92 20.49
N VAL A 228 -14.41 11.72 20.75
CA VAL A 228 -13.41 11.42 19.73
C VAL A 228 -13.05 9.94 19.74
N TYR A 229 -12.55 9.44 18.62
CA TYR A 229 -12.24 8.03 18.43
C TYR A 229 -10.89 7.83 17.73
N CYS A 230 -10.19 6.75 18.11
CA CYS A 230 -8.87 6.45 17.59
C CYS A 230 -8.88 5.72 16.24
N ARG A 231 -9.98 5.03 15.88
CA ARG A 231 -9.99 4.17 14.70
C ARG A 231 -11.30 4.23 13.95
N TYR A 232 -11.17 4.10 12.64
CA TYR A 232 -12.26 3.92 11.71
C TYR A 232 -11.99 2.65 10.89
N GLN A 233 -13.04 1.86 10.68
CA GLN A 233 -12.99 0.66 9.87
C GLN A 233 -13.97 0.82 8.71
N ARG A 234 -13.52 0.51 7.49
CA ARG A 234 -14.34 0.44 6.27
C ARG A 234 -14.16 -0.92 5.63
N GLY A 235 -15.21 -1.75 5.71
CA GLY A 235 -15.15 -3.16 5.36
C GLY A 235 -14.09 -3.88 6.18
N MET A 236 -13.10 -4.45 5.51
CA MET A 236 -11.99 -5.13 6.16
C MET A 236 -10.84 -4.17 6.55
N VAL A 237 -10.86 -2.89 6.11
CA VAL A 237 -9.73 -1.94 6.27
C VAL A 237 -9.87 -1.17 7.55
N LYS A 238 -8.82 -1.22 8.37
CA LYS A 238 -8.71 -0.38 9.55
C LYS A 238 -7.79 0.79 9.30
N PHE A 239 -8.24 1.97 9.69
CA PHE A 239 -7.48 3.21 9.70
C PHE A 239 -7.33 3.66 11.14
N SER A 240 -6.10 3.72 11.63
CA SER A 240 -5.83 4.26 12.97
C SER A 240 -5.51 5.74 12.88
N SER A 241 -5.64 6.46 13.98
CA SER A 241 -5.25 7.85 14.08
C SER A 241 -4.00 8.01 14.95
N LEU A 242 -3.40 9.20 14.92
CA LEU A 242 -2.28 9.57 15.79
C LEU A 242 -2.65 9.48 17.28
N LEU A 243 -3.94 9.65 17.60
CA LEU A 243 -4.48 9.47 18.95
C LEU A 243 -4.33 8.03 19.47
N TYR A 244 -4.18 7.03 18.59
CA TYR A 244 -4.07 5.63 18.97
C TYR A 244 -2.66 5.27 19.46
N ASN A 245 -2.50 5.06 20.76
CA ASN A 245 -1.21 4.82 21.42
C ASN A 245 -0.87 3.34 21.59
N ARG A 246 -0.87 2.56 20.51
CA ARG A 246 -0.31 1.20 20.53
C ARG A 246 1.02 1.22 19.78
N ILE A 247 2.06 0.63 20.38
CA ILE A 247 3.45 0.64 19.89
C ILE A 247 3.54 0.20 18.42
N SER A 248 2.61 -0.65 17.98
CA SER A 248 2.55 -1.20 16.63
C SER A 248 1.48 -0.57 15.74
N SER A 249 0.87 0.59 16.00
CA SER A 249 -0.29 1.06 15.19
C SER A 249 -0.13 2.43 14.57
N GLN A 250 0.89 3.17 15.00
CA GLN A 250 1.15 4.56 14.62
C GLN A 250 1.37 4.77 13.12
N LEU A 251 1.64 3.72 12.35
CA LEU A 251 1.98 3.84 10.92
C LEU A 251 0.75 3.70 10.00
N THR A 252 -0.43 3.36 10.53
CA THR A 252 -1.70 3.26 9.77
C THR A 252 -2.53 4.55 9.77
N ASN A 253 -1.93 5.66 10.19
CA ASN A 253 -2.56 6.99 10.23
C ASN A 253 -2.24 7.85 9.02
N ILE A 254 -1.34 7.41 8.15
CA ILE A 254 -0.96 8.13 6.94
C ILE A 254 -1.79 7.63 5.77
N VAL A 255 -2.57 8.52 5.17
CA VAL A 255 -3.54 8.18 4.13
C VAL A 255 -3.50 9.16 2.97
N SER A 256 -4.00 8.71 1.83
CA SER A 256 -4.43 9.59 0.75
C SER A 256 -5.91 9.91 0.87
N PHE A 257 -6.32 11.08 0.39
CA PHE A 257 -7.71 11.51 0.40
C PHE A 257 -8.05 12.38 -0.82
N LYS A 258 -9.33 12.42 -1.16
CA LYS A 258 -9.86 13.29 -2.23
C LYS A 258 -10.05 14.71 -1.72
N ASN A 259 -9.38 15.65 -2.37
CA ASN A 259 -9.58 17.08 -2.17
C ASN A 259 -9.75 17.79 -3.52
N ALA A 260 -10.93 18.34 -3.76
CA ALA A 260 -11.26 19.00 -5.02
C ALA A 260 -10.39 20.24 -5.32
N LEU A 261 -9.81 20.85 -4.28
CA LEU A 261 -8.93 22.02 -4.36
C LEU A 261 -7.46 21.64 -4.55
N CYS A 262 -7.12 20.35 -4.52
CA CYS A 262 -5.74 19.90 -4.67
C CYS A 262 -5.25 20.20 -6.11
N PRO A 263 -4.15 20.96 -6.28
CA PRO A 263 -3.66 21.36 -7.61
C PRO A 263 -2.99 20.21 -8.36
N VAL A 264 -2.69 19.10 -7.67
CA VAL A 264 -2.02 17.93 -8.23
C VAL A 264 -3.01 17.02 -8.95
N ASN A 265 -2.50 16.33 -9.97
CA ASN A 265 -3.23 15.44 -10.85
C ASN A 265 -4.15 14.48 -10.07
N LYS A 266 -5.41 14.35 -10.52
CA LYS A 266 -6.50 13.55 -9.89
C LYS A 266 -7.11 14.09 -8.58
N LYS A 267 -6.86 15.34 -8.16
CA LYS A 267 -7.49 15.92 -6.95
C LYS A 267 -7.17 15.09 -5.68
N LYS A 268 -5.95 14.54 -5.64
CA LYS A 268 -5.47 13.64 -4.58
C LYS A 268 -4.45 14.38 -3.73
N CYS A 269 -4.66 14.35 -2.42
CA CYS A 269 -3.78 14.93 -1.42
C CYS A 269 -3.46 13.86 -0.35
N PHE A 270 -2.47 14.11 0.50
CA PHE A 270 -2.03 13.17 1.54
C PHE A 270 -2.18 13.79 2.92
N ALA A 271 -2.45 12.96 3.91
CA ALA A 271 -2.70 13.44 5.26
C ALA A 271 -2.27 12.45 6.33
N ILE A 272 -2.04 12.99 7.53
CA ILE A 272 -1.93 12.22 8.77
C ILE A 272 -3.22 12.42 9.58
N ILE A 273 -3.89 11.33 9.92
CA ILE A 273 -5.13 11.36 10.70
C ILE A 273 -4.79 11.59 12.16
N ILE A 274 -5.41 12.60 12.77
CA ILE A 274 -5.23 12.93 14.19
C ILE A 274 -6.24 12.14 15.04
N TRP A 275 -7.53 12.25 14.72
CA TRP A 275 -8.62 11.44 15.30
C TRP A 275 -9.89 11.48 14.44
N TYR A 276 -10.84 10.63 14.79
CA TYR A 276 -12.18 10.59 14.22
C TYR A 276 -13.21 11.14 15.21
N PHE A 277 -14.35 11.57 14.69
CA PHE A 277 -15.51 11.97 15.49
C PHE A 277 -16.78 11.81 14.68
N GLU A 278 -17.92 11.83 15.37
CA GLU A 278 -19.24 11.78 14.76
C GLU A 278 -19.99 13.08 15.07
N TYR A 279 -20.63 13.65 14.06
CA TYR A 279 -21.45 14.84 14.19
C TYR A 279 -22.63 14.74 13.22
N GLU A 280 -23.85 14.95 13.73
CA GLU A 280 -25.10 14.80 12.97
C GLU A 280 -25.23 13.45 12.23
N ASN A 281 -24.83 12.35 12.87
CA ASN A 281 -24.79 10.99 12.30
C ASN A 281 -23.86 10.84 11.08
N ILE A 282 -22.90 11.76 10.91
CA ILE A 282 -21.87 11.69 9.87
C ILE A 282 -20.51 11.57 10.55
N THR A 283 -19.70 10.65 10.03
CA THR A 283 -18.34 10.43 10.51
C THR A 283 -17.34 11.35 9.80
N TYR A 284 -16.50 11.99 10.60
CA TYR A 284 -15.44 12.89 10.14
C TYR A 284 -14.07 12.45 10.66
N ALA A 285 -13.03 12.91 9.97
CA ALA A 285 -11.66 12.80 10.40
C ALA A 285 -11.05 14.21 10.55
N PHE A 286 -10.40 14.44 11.68
CA PHE A 286 -9.53 15.58 11.86
C PHE A 286 -8.12 15.22 11.43
N ILE A 287 -7.55 15.98 10.49
CA ILE A 287 -6.33 15.59 9.78
C ILE A 287 -5.31 16.72 9.70
N LYS A 288 -4.04 16.33 9.56
CA LYS A 288 -2.97 17.16 9.01
C LYS A 288 -2.90 16.92 7.50
N SER A 289 -3.42 17.86 6.71
CA SER A 289 -3.29 17.83 5.26
C SER A 289 -1.88 18.28 4.88
N LEU A 290 -1.10 17.39 4.28
CA LEU A 290 0.27 17.67 3.87
C LEU A 290 0.27 18.46 2.55
N GLN A 291 1.19 19.41 2.43
CA GLN A 291 1.31 20.22 1.22
C GLN A 291 2.13 19.47 0.15
N CYS A 292 1.55 19.38 -1.06
CA CYS A 292 2.25 18.77 -2.18
C CYS A 292 3.37 19.68 -2.68
N ILE A 293 4.58 19.14 -2.72
CA ILE A 293 5.67 19.80 -3.43
C ILE A 293 5.48 19.49 -4.91
N ASN A 294 5.43 20.51 -5.76
CA ASN A 294 5.31 20.33 -7.22
C ASN A 294 6.64 19.88 -7.86
N LYS A 295 7.27 18.85 -7.27
CA LYS A 295 8.48 18.20 -7.75
C LYS A 295 8.08 16.90 -8.45
N VAL A 296 8.66 16.72 -9.63
CA VAL A 296 8.44 15.57 -10.50
C VAL A 296 9.62 14.63 -10.35
N LEU A 297 9.36 13.34 -10.19
CA LEU A 297 10.40 12.31 -10.23
C LEU A 297 10.83 12.10 -11.68
N ARG A 298 12.13 12.24 -11.90
CA ARG A 298 12.78 12.03 -13.20
C ARG A 298 14.09 11.28 -13.03
N THR A 299 14.47 10.62 -14.10
CA THR A 299 15.75 9.94 -14.27
C THR A 299 16.48 10.59 -15.46
N THR A 300 17.67 10.10 -15.82
CA THR A 300 18.47 10.63 -16.93
C THR A 300 17.92 10.29 -18.32
N ARG A 301 17.08 9.24 -18.42
CA ARG A 301 16.46 8.81 -19.68
C ARG A 301 15.37 9.78 -20.15
N THR A 302 15.58 10.41 -21.30
CA THR A 302 14.69 11.45 -21.86
C THR A 302 14.03 11.07 -23.18
N ASP A 303 14.25 9.84 -23.66
CA ASP A 303 13.62 9.31 -24.87
C ASP A 303 12.12 9.07 -24.69
N GLN A 304 11.44 8.63 -25.74
CA GLN A 304 9.99 8.37 -25.71
C GLN A 304 9.60 7.40 -24.59
N LEU A 305 10.38 6.34 -24.36
CA LEU A 305 10.13 5.36 -23.30
C LEU A 305 10.34 5.97 -21.91
N GLY A 306 11.36 6.82 -21.74
CA GLY A 306 11.59 7.60 -20.53
C GLY A 306 10.41 8.49 -20.18
N ASN A 307 9.88 9.24 -21.17
CA ASN A 307 8.74 10.12 -20.96
C ASN A 307 7.46 9.35 -20.54
N ILE A 308 7.21 8.19 -21.15
CA ILE A 308 6.11 7.30 -20.75
C ILE A 308 6.32 6.83 -19.31
N ALA A 309 7.52 6.33 -18.99
CA ALA A 309 7.83 5.81 -17.66
C ALA A 309 7.73 6.89 -16.58
N HIS A 310 8.25 8.09 -16.82
CA HIS A 310 8.14 9.23 -15.90
C HIS A 310 6.67 9.63 -15.66
N SER A 311 5.81 9.60 -16.68
CA SER A 311 4.38 9.87 -16.50
C SER A 311 3.76 8.94 -15.45
N PHE A 312 4.06 7.64 -15.50
CA PHE A 312 3.60 6.68 -14.51
C PHE A 312 4.27 6.84 -13.14
N LEU A 313 5.59 7.12 -13.09
CA LEU A 313 6.26 7.37 -11.81
C LEU A 313 5.60 8.49 -11.00
N ASN A 314 5.23 9.58 -11.67
CA ASN A 314 4.56 10.71 -11.02
C ASN A 314 3.09 10.42 -10.65
N ARG A 315 2.50 9.35 -11.18
CA ARG A 315 1.23 8.80 -10.70
C ARG A 315 1.42 7.89 -9.49
N PHE A 316 2.57 7.23 -9.38
CA PHE A 316 2.89 6.26 -8.33
C PHE A 316 3.44 6.88 -7.05
N PHE A 317 4.19 7.97 -7.20
CA PHE A 317 4.86 8.64 -6.11
C PHE A 317 4.56 10.13 -6.17
N SER A 318 4.22 10.70 -5.03
CA SER A 318 4.10 12.14 -4.83
C SER A 318 5.18 12.63 -3.88
N VAL A 319 5.84 13.73 -4.24
CA VAL A 319 6.87 14.34 -3.40
C VAL A 319 6.19 15.31 -2.44
N MET A 320 6.38 15.08 -1.15
CA MET A 320 5.71 15.83 -0.08
C MET A 320 6.75 16.33 0.93
N ASP A 321 6.43 17.47 1.55
CA ASP A 321 7.07 17.90 2.79
C ASP A 321 6.19 17.42 3.95
N ILE A 322 6.75 16.69 4.91
CA ILE A 322 6.01 16.23 6.08
C ILE A 322 5.82 17.35 7.11
N ASP A 323 6.72 18.33 7.11
CA ASP A 323 6.71 19.41 8.09
C ASP A 323 5.78 20.56 7.67
N MET A 324 5.45 20.67 6.38
CA MET A 324 4.46 21.64 5.87
C MET A 324 3.06 21.02 5.77
N PHE A 325 2.19 21.42 6.70
CA PHE A 325 0.81 20.92 6.76
C PHE A 325 -0.20 21.98 7.19
N ASP A 326 -1.44 21.78 6.75
CA ASP A 326 -2.61 22.52 7.19
C ASP A 326 -3.56 21.61 7.96
N LEU A 327 -4.20 22.13 9.01
CA LEU A 327 -5.20 21.39 9.76
C LEU A 327 -6.57 21.51 9.10
N SER A 328 -7.26 20.38 8.93
CA SER A 328 -8.59 20.37 8.30
C SER A 328 -9.47 19.24 8.81
N ILE A 329 -10.78 19.39 8.64
CA ILE A 329 -11.78 18.38 8.94
C ILE A 329 -12.37 17.89 7.61
N ILE A 330 -12.32 16.59 7.39
CA ILE A 330 -12.85 15.95 6.18
C ILE A 330 -13.84 14.86 6.54
N ARG A 331 -14.74 14.53 5.60
CA ARG A 331 -15.58 13.34 5.74
C ARG A 331 -14.74 12.08 5.53
N VAL A 332 -14.99 11.03 6.29
CA VAL A 332 -14.21 9.78 6.16
C VAL A 332 -14.37 9.12 4.79
N GLN A 333 -15.47 9.36 4.06
CA GLN A 333 -15.65 8.88 2.70
C GLN A 333 -14.65 9.49 1.70
N GLN A 334 -13.99 10.61 2.05
CA GLN A 334 -12.93 11.19 1.24
C GLN A 334 -11.60 10.44 1.39
N ILE A 335 -11.41 9.66 2.46
CA ILE A 335 -10.19 8.86 2.71
C ILE A 335 -10.16 7.69 1.72
N LEU A 336 -9.02 7.50 1.06
CA LEU A 336 -8.85 6.51 0.00
C LEU A 336 -8.04 5.31 0.48
N HIS A 337 -6.73 5.46 0.61
CA HIS A 337 -5.80 4.37 0.83
C HIS A 337 -4.80 4.70 1.94
N HIS A 338 -4.24 3.66 2.55
CA HIS A 338 -3.01 3.78 3.33
C HIS A 338 -1.85 4.17 2.42
N CYS A 339 -0.85 4.84 3.00
CA CYS A 339 0.31 5.31 2.26
C CYS A 339 1.61 4.80 2.86
N VAL A 340 2.54 4.42 1.98
CA VAL A 340 3.95 4.22 2.33
C VAL A 340 4.65 5.57 2.22
N VAL A 341 5.47 5.91 3.21
CA VAL A 341 6.32 7.10 3.18
C VAL A 341 7.77 6.67 3.13
N ILE A 342 8.48 7.18 2.13
CA ILE A 342 9.87 6.82 1.87
C ILE A 342 10.70 8.12 1.91
N PRO A 343 11.74 8.19 2.75
CA PRO A 343 12.59 9.37 2.81
C PRO A 343 13.33 9.54 1.48
N PHE A 344 13.39 10.78 0.98
CA PHE A 344 14.01 11.08 -0.29
C PHE A 344 14.65 12.47 -0.28
N ARG A 345 15.97 12.51 -0.04
CA ARG A 345 16.74 13.76 0.11
C ARG A 345 16.10 14.63 1.20
N ASP A 346 15.76 15.88 0.89
CA ASP A 346 15.12 16.84 1.80
C ASP A 346 13.58 16.76 1.81
N ALA A 347 13.00 15.69 1.25
CA ALA A 347 11.56 15.49 1.15
C ALA A 347 11.18 14.02 1.40
N CYS A 348 9.89 13.71 1.28
CA CYS A 348 9.38 12.34 1.37
C CYS A 348 8.60 11.95 0.10
N LEU A 349 8.75 10.71 -0.34
CA LEU A 349 7.92 10.11 -1.37
C LEU A 349 6.75 9.38 -0.74
N PHE A 350 5.55 9.74 -1.16
CA PHE A 350 4.31 9.12 -0.74
C PHE A 350 3.78 8.22 -1.84
N SER A 351 3.35 7.02 -1.47
CA SER A 351 2.78 6.04 -2.41
C SER A 351 1.56 5.36 -1.79
N GLU A 352 0.44 5.38 -2.51
CA GLU A 352 -0.79 4.69 -2.09
C GLU A 352 -0.63 3.17 -2.14
N ILE A 353 -1.15 2.46 -1.13
CA ILE A 353 -1.32 1.01 -1.11
C ILE A 353 -2.70 0.70 -1.66
N LEU A 354 -2.75 0.44 -2.97
CA LEU A 354 -4.02 0.27 -3.71
C LEU A 354 -4.75 -1.03 -3.37
N CYS A 355 -4.03 -2.06 -2.92
CA CYS A 355 -4.62 -3.31 -2.46
C CYS A 355 -4.12 -3.66 -1.06
N THR A 356 -5.02 -3.58 -0.08
CA THR A 356 -4.75 -3.94 1.33
C THR A 356 -5.10 -5.40 1.65
N TYR A 357 -5.83 -6.07 0.75
CA TYR A 357 -6.19 -7.50 0.84
C TYR A 357 -5.58 -8.28 -0.30
N GLU A 358 -4.28 -8.43 -0.27
CA GLU A 358 -3.68 -9.55 -0.99
C GLU A 358 -3.39 -10.61 0.07
N HIS A 359 -4.23 -11.65 0.09
CA HIS A 359 -4.12 -12.77 1.03
C HIS A 359 -2.67 -13.26 1.15
N ASP A 360 -2.29 -13.58 2.37
CA ASP A 360 -1.04 -14.19 2.75
C ASP A 360 -1.28 -15.29 3.79
#